data_AF-A0A839PWJ0-F1
#
_entry.id   AF-A0A839PWJ0-F1
#
_cell.length_a   1.000
_cell.length_b   1.000
_cell.length_c   1.000
_cell.angle_alpha   90.00
_cell.angle_beta   90.00
_cell.angle_gamma   90.00
#
_symmetry.space_group_name_H-M   'P 1'
#
loop_
_entity.id
_entity.type
_entity.pdbx_description
1 polymer ?
#
loop_
_entity_poly.entity_id
_entity_poly.type
_entity_poly.pdbx_seq_one_letter_code
_entity_poly.pdbx_strand_id
1 'polypeptide(L)'
;MSLNALIVRQYGSRDAFDAQVAAERARQREAVTQSYTEAPEDIVNAWAYLETHPVFAGAEPGDSRFTEVLDIAVVRVNPATGVVEDHPSMNTATEIWLEAGPTYRRAEAGAPADAAFWDRTGDPDVFVGVHDVDLDCGGASFEAAVVSLAALVRRCYGEDRSLVYDAAARAARTAS
;
A
#
# COMPACT_ATOMS: atom_id res chain seq x y z
N MET A 1 -33.54 -16.61 9.20
CA MET A 1 -32.76 -17.25 8.12
C MET A 1 -31.33 -16.74 8.24
N SER A 2 -30.33 -17.61 8.37
CA SER A 2 -28.93 -17.18 8.59
C SER A 2 -28.31 -16.64 7.30
N LEU A 3 -27.28 -15.79 7.42
CA LEU A 3 -26.51 -15.26 6.28
C LEU A 3 -25.97 -16.41 5.41
N ASN A 4 -25.48 -17.48 6.02
CA ASN A 4 -25.01 -18.68 5.31
C ASN A 4 -26.13 -19.36 4.51
N ALA A 5 -27.35 -19.47 5.07
CA ALA A 5 -28.48 -20.03 4.33
C ALA A 5 -28.92 -19.16 3.15
N LEU A 6 -28.71 -17.84 3.22
CA LEU A 6 -28.96 -16.91 2.11
C LEU A 6 -27.88 -17.04 1.02
N ILE A 7 -26.61 -17.09 1.42
CA ILE A 7 -25.47 -17.25 0.50
C ILE A 7 -25.57 -18.57 -0.26
N VAL A 8 -25.78 -19.70 0.43
CA VAL A 8 -25.91 -21.01 -0.22
C VAL A 8 -27.13 -21.04 -1.15
N ARG A 9 -28.24 -20.39 -0.79
CA ARG A 9 -29.43 -20.31 -1.64
C ARG A 9 -29.20 -19.50 -2.92
N GLN A 10 -28.40 -18.43 -2.87
CA GLN A 10 -28.17 -17.54 -4.00
C GLN A 10 -26.99 -17.98 -4.88
N TYR A 11 -25.92 -18.47 -4.27
CA TYR A 11 -24.63 -18.75 -4.93
C TYR A 11 -24.28 -20.24 -4.97
N GLY A 12 -25.10 -21.12 -4.37
CA GLY A 12 -24.89 -22.57 -4.34
C GLY A 12 -23.91 -23.04 -3.27
N SER A 13 -22.87 -22.26 -2.98
CA SER A 13 -21.93 -22.51 -1.88
C SER A 13 -21.29 -21.22 -1.37
N ARG A 14 -20.59 -21.29 -0.23
CA ARG A 14 -19.76 -20.19 0.27
C ARG A 14 -18.58 -19.94 -0.67
N ASP A 15 -17.92 -20.99 -1.15
CA ASP A 15 -16.79 -20.89 -2.08
C ASP A 15 -17.16 -20.17 -3.38
N ALA A 16 -18.36 -20.44 -3.92
CA ALA A 16 -18.85 -19.78 -5.13
C ALA A 16 -19.11 -18.29 -4.90
N PHE A 17 -19.62 -17.93 -3.72
CA PHE A 17 -19.76 -16.53 -3.32
C PHE A 17 -18.40 -15.84 -3.17
N ASP A 18 -17.46 -16.47 -2.47
CA ASP A 18 -16.12 -15.89 -2.25
C ASP A 18 -15.36 -15.73 -3.58
N ALA A 19 -15.49 -16.69 -4.52
CA ALA A 19 -14.94 -16.58 -5.87
C ALA A 19 -15.57 -15.42 -6.66
N GLN A 20 -16.88 -15.22 -6.55
CA GLN A 20 -17.56 -14.10 -7.22
C GLN A 20 -17.14 -12.75 -6.62
N VAL A 21 -17.01 -12.67 -5.29
CA VAL A 21 -16.47 -11.47 -4.62
C VAL A 21 -15.06 -11.18 -5.10
N ALA A 22 -14.18 -12.17 -5.14
CA ALA A 22 -12.81 -12.01 -5.64
C ALA A 22 -12.78 -11.52 -7.09
N ALA A 23 -13.61 -12.08 -7.97
CA ALA A 23 -13.69 -11.66 -9.37
C ALA A 23 -14.23 -10.23 -9.55
N GLU A 24 -15.22 -9.82 -8.74
CA GLU A 24 -15.72 -8.45 -8.73
C GLU A 24 -14.63 -7.46 -8.25
N ARG A 25 -13.91 -7.81 -7.18
CA ARG A 25 -12.81 -6.98 -6.67
C ARG A 25 -11.66 -6.86 -7.65
N ALA A 26 -11.32 -7.93 -8.36
CA ALA A 26 -10.33 -7.88 -9.43
C ALA A 26 -10.74 -6.89 -10.54
N ARG A 27 -12.02 -6.92 -10.96
CA ARG A 27 -12.56 -5.96 -11.94
C ARG A 27 -12.54 -4.52 -11.42
N GLN A 28 -12.89 -4.30 -10.15
CA GLN A 28 -12.82 -2.96 -9.54
C GLN A 28 -11.39 -2.43 -9.51
N ARG A 29 -10.42 -3.27 -9.14
CA ARG A 29 -9.00 -2.89 -9.14
C ARG A 29 -8.49 -2.56 -10.54
N GLU A 30 -8.85 -3.34 -11.55
CA GLU A 30 -8.49 -3.04 -12.94
C GLU A 30 -9.02 -1.67 -13.38
N ALA A 31 -10.29 -1.38 -13.07
CA ALA A 31 -10.89 -0.08 -13.37
C ALA A 31 -10.20 1.08 -12.62
N VAL A 32 -9.87 0.90 -11.33
CA VAL A 32 -9.13 1.91 -10.55
C VAL A 32 -7.73 2.13 -11.11
N THR A 33 -7.03 1.06 -11.46
CA THR A 33 -5.69 1.13 -12.06
C THR A 33 -5.71 1.86 -13.40
N GLN A 34 -6.76 1.64 -14.19
CA GLN A 34 -7.00 2.37 -15.43
C GLN A 34 -7.23 3.86 -15.16
N SER A 35 -8.17 4.22 -14.28
CA SER A 35 -8.45 5.62 -13.93
C SER A 35 -7.19 6.35 -13.42
N TYR A 36 -6.40 5.69 -12.57
CA TYR A 36 -5.12 6.23 -12.11
C TYR A 36 -4.11 6.39 -13.25
N THR A 37 -4.04 5.44 -14.20
CA THR A 37 -3.14 5.58 -15.35
C THR A 37 -3.55 6.71 -16.29
N GLU A 38 -4.85 6.96 -16.44
CA GLU A 38 -5.38 8.03 -17.29
C GLU A 38 -5.21 9.42 -16.66
N ALA A 39 -5.30 9.54 -15.33
CA ALA A 39 -5.13 10.79 -14.59
C ALA A 39 -4.41 10.55 -13.25
N PRO A 40 -3.08 10.32 -13.26
CA PRO A 40 -2.30 9.99 -12.07
C PRO A 40 -2.16 11.16 -11.08
N GLU A 41 -2.33 12.39 -11.55
CA GLU A 41 -2.33 13.61 -10.74
C GLU A 41 -3.65 13.87 -10.02
N ASP A 42 -4.73 13.16 -10.39
CA ASP A 42 -6.00 13.26 -9.68
C ASP A 42 -5.90 12.53 -8.33
N ILE A 43 -6.10 13.30 -7.26
CA ILE A 43 -5.97 12.81 -5.89
C ILE A 43 -6.94 11.67 -5.56
N VAL A 44 -8.16 11.69 -6.13
CA VAL A 44 -9.17 10.67 -5.87
C VAL A 44 -8.73 9.36 -6.54
N ASN A 45 -8.20 9.44 -7.75
CA ASN A 45 -7.66 8.28 -8.45
C ASN A 45 -6.40 7.73 -7.76
N ALA A 46 -5.47 8.60 -7.33
CA ALA A 46 -4.27 8.20 -6.61
C ALA A 46 -4.59 7.53 -5.27
N TRP A 47 -5.54 8.10 -4.51
CA TRP A 47 -6.00 7.51 -3.25
C TRP A 47 -6.68 6.16 -3.46
N ALA A 48 -7.61 6.07 -4.43
CA ALA A 48 -8.28 4.81 -4.75
C ALA A 48 -7.30 3.73 -5.22
N TYR A 49 -6.27 4.13 -5.98
CA TYR A 49 -5.18 3.25 -6.39
C TYR A 49 -4.46 2.67 -5.17
N LEU A 50 -4.01 3.53 -4.24
CA LEU A 50 -3.37 3.09 -3.00
C LEU A 50 -4.29 2.19 -2.15
N GLU A 51 -5.56 2.54 -1.98
CA GLU A 51 -6.52 1.73 -1.23
C GLU A 51 -6.79 0.36 -1.86
N THR A 52 -6.62 0.20 -3.18
CA THR A 52 -6.89 -1.08 -3.86
C THR A 52 -5.62 -1.83 -4.25
N HIS A 53 -4.44 -1.24 -4.01
CA HIS A 53 -3.18 -1.77 -4.47
C HIS A 53 -2.82 -3.07 -3.73
N PRO A 54 -2.42 -4.15 -4.44
CA PRO A 54 -2.10 -5.45 -3.83
C PRO A 54 -1.02 -5.41 -2.74
N VAL A 55 -0.10 -4.45 -2.80
CA VAL A 55 0.97 -4.27 -1.79
C VAL A 55 0.43 -4.07 -0.38
N PHE A 56 -0.77 -3.48 -0.25
CA PHE A 56 -1.42 -3.19 1.04
C PHE A 56 -2.55 -4.18 1.37
N ALA A 57 -2.70 -5.28 0.63
CA ALA A 57 -3.76 -6.25 0.87
C ALA A 57 -3.72 -6.83 2.29
N GLY A 58 -4.90 -7.03 2.87
CA GLY A 58 -5.07 -7.66 4.17
C GLY A 58 -5.39 -9.16 4.10
N ALA A 59 -6.04 -9.66 5.15
CA ALA A 59 -6.27 -11.10 5.32
C ALA A 59 -7.37 -11.67 4.41
N GLU A 60 -8.35 -10.83 4.10
CA GLU A 60 -9.54 -11.22 3.34
C GLU A 60 -9.50 -10.62 1.94
N PRO A 61 -10.13 -11.27 0.94
CA PRO A 61 -10.24 -10.72 -0.40
C PRO A 61 -10.90 -9.33 -0.41
N GLY A 62 -10.14 -8.33 -0.87
CA GLY A 62 -10.59 -6.93 -0.92
C GLY A 62 -10.43 -6.16 0.39
N ASP A 63 -9.81 -6.77 1.40
CA ASP A 63 -9.29 -6.05 2.56
C ASP A 63 -8.04 -5.26 2.15
N SER A 64 -7.98 -4.01 2.59
CA SER A 64 -6.86 -3.11 2.37
C SER A 64 -6.45 -2.49 3.67
N ARG A 65 -5.16 -2.51 3.91
CA ARG A 65 -4.52 -2.03 5.14
C ARG A 65 -3.77 -0.72 4.89
N PHE A 66 -3.92 -0.11 3.70
CA PHE A 66 -3.17 1.09 3.30
C PHE A 66 -3.22 2.18 4.37
N THR A 67 -4.40 2.50 4.89
CA THR A 67 -4.57 3.54 5.92
C THR A 67 -4.08 3.13 7.30
N GLU A 68 -3.91 1.83 7.57
CA GLU A 68 -3.34 1.32 8.82
C GLU A 68 -1.80 1.40 8.83
N VAL A 69 -1.19 1.43 7.65
CA VAL A 69 0.27 1.47 7.47
C VAL A 69 0.76 2.82 6.97
N LEU A 70 -0.14 3.80 6.83
CA LEU A 70 0.18 5.17 6.41
C LEU A 70 0.50 6.02 7.63
N ASP A 71 1.75 6.46 7.74
CA ASP A 71 2.20 7.47 8.68
C ASP A 71 2.27 8.84 8.01
N ILE A 72 1.82 9.87 8.73
CA ILE A 72 1.74 11.25 8.23
C ILE A 72 2.46 12.17 9.21
N ALA A 73 3.42 12.94 8.70
CA ALA A 73 4.14 13.94 9.48
C ALA A 73 4.14 15.31 8.79
N VAL A 74 4.22 16.38 9.57
CA VAL A 74 4.54 17.71 9.09
C VAL A 74 6.01 17.97 9.39
N VAL A 75 6.83 18.04 8.36
CA VAL A 75 8.29 18.08 8.50
C VAL A 75 8.88 19.33 7.86
N ARG A 76 10.15 19.57 8.19
CA ARG A 76 10.98 20.57 7.51
C ARG A 76 11.96 19.85 6.61
N VAL A 77 12.00 20.22 5.33
CA VAL A 77 12.89 19.64 4.31
C VAL A 77 13.79 20.70 3.70
N ASN A 78 14.88 20.26 3.10
CA ASN A 78 15.71 21.08 2.25
C ASN A 78 14.99 21.35 0.92
N PRO A 79 14.60 22.61 0.61
CA PRO A 79 13.84 22.91 -0.60
C PRO A 79 14.59 22.63 -1.90
N ALA A 80 15.93 22.47 -1.85
CA ALA A 80 16.72 22.15 -3.03
C ALA A 80 16.70 20.65 -3.36
N THR A 81 16.51 19.78 -2.37
CA THR A 81 16.61 18.32 -2.51
C THR A 81 15.29 17.61 -2.25
N GLY A 82 14.33 18.25 -1.58
CA GLY A 82 13.05 17.66 -1.20
C GLY A 82 13.16 16.57 -0.12
N VAL A 83 14.28 16.50 0.59
CA VAL A 83 14.52 15.52 1.67
C VAL A 83 14.84 16.21 3.00
N VAL A 84 14.65 15.48 4.10
CA VAL A 84 15.08 15.93 5.43
C VAL A 84 16.59 15.71 5.55
N GLU A 85 17.36 16.80 5.65
CA GLU A 85 18.82 16.74 5.81
C GLU A 85 19.23 16.62 7.27
N ASP A 86 20.38 16.01 7.54
CA ASP A 86 20.97 15.92 8.89
C ASP A 86 21.28 17.30 9.49
N HIS A 87 21.66 18.28 8.64
CA HIS A 87 21.99 19.63 9.09
C HIS A 87 20.72 20.50 9.17
N PRO A 88 20.19 20.83 10.37
CA PRO A 88 18.84 21.39 10.49
C PRO A 88 18.64 22.74 9.81
N SER A 89 19.72 23.51 9.61
CA SER A 89 19.63 24.81 8.93
C SER A 89 19.33 24.70 7.42
N MET A 90 19.52 23.52 6.83
CA MET A 90 19.18 23.27 5.42
C MET A 90 17.67 23.05 5.26
N ASN A 91 16.97 22.64 6.34
CA ASN A 91 15.57 22.27 6.32
C ASN A 91 14.65 23.50 6.49
N THR A 92 14.42 24.22 5.40
CA THR A 92 13.71 25.51 5.42
C THR A 92 12.28 25.48 4.89
N ALA A 93 11.91 24.50 4.06
CA ALA A 93 10.54 24.37 3.56
C ALA A 93 9.72 23.42 4.45
N THR A 94 8.41 23.65 4.55
CA THR A 94 7.49 22.77 5.26
C THR A 94 6.76 21.89 4.26
N GLU A 95 6.69 20.59 4.53
CA GLU A 95 5.98 19.62 3.69
C GLU A 95 5.14 18.66 4.55
N ILE A 96 4.12 18.07 3.92
CA ILE A 96 3.45 16.87 4.41
C ILE A 96 4.27 15.67 3.94
N TRP A 97 4.79 14.90 4.89
CA TRP A 97 5.58 13.70 4.63
C TRP A 97 4.74 12.46 4.88
N LEU A 98 4.74 11.55 3.92
CA LEU A 98 4.06 10.28 3.97
C LEU A 98 5.07 9.15 4.01
N GLU A 99 4.82 8.24 4.93
CA GLU A 99 5.59 7.03 5.18
C GLU A 99 4.62 5.86 5.07
N ALA A 100 5.00 4.83 4.32
CA ALA A 100 4.16 3.66 4.12
C ALA A 100 4.99 2.44 3.77
N GLY A 101 4.36 1.27 3.79
CA GLY A 101 5.00 0.08 3.25
C GLY A 101 4.08 -1.11 3.14
N PRO A 102 4.57 -2.20 2.54
CA PRO A 102 3.81 -3.42 2.36
C PRO A 102 3.31 -3.98 3.68
N THR A 103 2.19 -4.69 3.57
CA THR A 103 1.76 -5.61 4.62
C THR A 103 2.34 -6.99 4.39
N TYR A 104 2.59 -7.72 5.46
CA TYR A 104 3.07 -9.11 5.42
C TYR A 104 2.21 -9.96 6.33
N ARG A 105 1.82 -11.16 5.88
CA ARG A 105 1.36 -12.18 6.83
C ARG A 105 2.58 -12.86 7.42
N ARG A 106 2.65 -12.97 8.74
CA ARG A 106 3.84 -13.49 9.45
C ARG A 106 4.23 -14.91 9.02
N ALA A 107 3.25 -15.75 8.68
CA ALA A 107 3.50 -17.12 8.21
C ALA A 107 4.01 -17.21 6.76
N GLU A 108 4.06 -16.10 6.00
CA GLU A 108 4.50 -16.12 4.60
C GLU A 108 6.02 -16.15 4.48
N ALA A 109 6.50 -17.02 3.60
CA ALA A 109 7.93 -17.10 3.27
C ALA A 109 8.41 -15.78 2.67
N GLY A 110 9.44 -15.18 3.27
CA GLY A 110 10.01 -13.91 2.83
C GLY A 110 9.52 -12.68 3.60
N ALA A 111 8.66 -12.83 4.62
CA ALA A 111 8.40 -11.74 5.56
C ALA A 111 9.73 -11.28 6.20
N PRO A 112 9.99 -9.96 6.30
CA PRO A 112 11.26 -9.46 6.79
C PRO A 112 11.40 -9.80 8.28
N ALA A 113 12.64 -10.01 8.73
CA ALA A 113 12.92 -10.51 10.08
C ALA A 113 12.40 -9.57 11.19
N ASP A 114 12.24 -8.29 10.88
CA ASP A 114 11.70 -7.25 11.74
C ASP A 114 10.16 -7.12 11.68
N ALA A 115 9.45 -7.84 10.79
CA ALA A 115 8.00 -7.93 10.87
C ALA A 115 7.55 -8.52 12.23
N ALA A 116 8.39 -9.36 12.86
CA ALA A 116 8.15 -9.85 14.21
C ALA A 116 8.29 -8.76 15.31
N PHE A 117 8.99 -7.66 15.03
CA PHE A 117 9.15 -6.54 15.98
C PHE A 117 7.84 -5.75 16.16
N TRP A 118 7.05 -5.65 15.08
CA TRP A 118 5.77 -4.94 15.07
C TRP A 118 4.57 -5.85 15.42
N ASP A 119 4.79 -7.17 15.47
CA ASP A 119 3.82 -8.15 15.96
C ASP A 119 3.70 -8.09 17.50
N ARG A 120 2.63 -7.46 17.98
CA ARG A 120 2.30 -7.38 19.42
C ARG A 120 1.43 -8.53 19.93
N THR A 121 0.92 -9.40 19.04
CA THR A 121 -0.06 -10.44 19.39
C THR A 121 0.55 -11.83 19.41
N GLY A 122 1.61 -12.06 18.64
CA GLY A 122 2.24 -13.37 18.49
C GLY A 122 1.45 -14.33 17.59
N ASP A 123 0.38 -13.86 16.95
CA ASP A 123 -0.53 -14.65 16.14
C ASP A 123 -0.03 -14.71 14.67
N PRO A 124 0.21 -15.93 14.13
CA PRO A 124 0.78 -16.12 12.80
C PRO A 124 -0.12 -15.65 11.65
N ASP A 125 -1.41 -15.44 11.90
CA ASP A 125 -2.39 -14.98 10.92
C ASP A 125 -2.54 -13.45 10.89
N VAL A 126 -1.81 -12.71 11.74
CA VAL A 126 -1.80 -11.25 11.75
C VAL A 126 -0.99 -10.70 10.58
N PHE A 127 -1.57 -9.69 9.93
CA PHE A 127 -0.87 -8.85 8.95
C PHE A 127 -0.15 -7.73 9.67
N VAL A 128 1.15 -7.60 9.38
CA VAL A 128 2.01 -6.57 9.94
C VAL A 128 2.40 -5.61 8.81
N GLY A 129 2.19 -4.31 9.02
CA GLY A 129 2.77 -3.28 8.17
C GLY A 129 4.24 -3.09 8.49
N VAL A 130 5.08 -3.03 7.46
CA VAL A 130 6.46 -2.56 7.63
C VAL A 130 6.60 -1.20 6.96
N HIS A 131 7.60 -0.46 7.39
CA HIS A 131 7.96 0.78 6.74
C HIS A 131 8.91 0.50 5.57
N ASP A 132 8.58 1.01 4.37
CA ASP A 132 9.47 0.92 3.21
C ASP A 132 9.97 2.31 2.83
N VAL A 133 11.24 2.59 3.19
CA VAL A 133 11.88 3.90 2.97
C VAL A 133 11.92 4.34 1.49
N ASP A 134 11.77 3.39 0.55
CA ASP A 134 11.67 3.70 -0.88
C ASP A 134 10.32 4.34 -1.27
N LEU A 135 9.34 4.33 -0.35
CA LEU A 135 8.03 4.97 -0.47
C LEU A 135 7.94 6.32 0.27
N ASP A 136 8.94 6.67 1.07
CA ASP A 136 8.97 7.94 1.81
C ASP A 136 8.91 9.11 0.84
N CYS A 137 7.92 9.98 1.01
CA CYS A 137 7.77 11.14 0.14
C CYS A 137 7.09 12.33 0.79
N GLY A 138 7.46 13.50 0.29
CA GLY A 138 6.91 14.79 0.68
C GLY A 138 6.04 15.42 -0.39
N GLY A 139 5.20 16.35 0.05
CA GLY A 139 4.49 17.28 -0.81
C GLY A 139 4.22 18.60 -0.11
N ALA A 140 4.16 19.69 -0.87
CA ALA A 140 3.74 21.00 -0.37
C ALA A 140 2.29 21.00 0.16
N SER A 141 1.50 19.97 -0.17
CA SER A 141 0.20 19.68 0.40
C SER A 141 0.01 18.17 0.57
N PHE A 142 -1.05 17.77 1.28
CA PHE A 142 -1.41 16.36 1.43
C PHE A 142 -1.72 15.70 0.08
N GLU A 143 -2.44 16.40 -0.79
CA GLU A 143 -2.80 15.90 -2.12
C GLU A 143 -1.56 15.64 -2.96
N ALA A 144 -0.59 16.57 -2.95
CA ALA A 144 0.67 16.40 -3.67
C ALA A 144 1.46 15.20 -3.13
N ALA A 145 1.48 14.99 -1.81
CA ALA A 145 2.19 13.88 -1.19
C ALA A 145 1.54 12.52 -1.54
N VAL A 146 0.20 12.43 -1.55
CA VAL A 146 -0.51 11.20 -1.95
C VAL A 146 -0.25 10.85 -3.42
N VAL A 147 -0.24 11.84 -4.31
CA VAL A 147 0.10 11.62 -5.73
C VAL A 147 1.53 11.09 -5.87
N SER A 148 2.49 11.66 -5.13
CA SER A 148 3.86 11.16 -5.07
C SER A 148 3.92 9.72 -4.57
N LEU A 149 3.20 9.41 -3.48
CA LEU A 149 3.18 8.06 -2.90
C LEU A 149 2.62 7.03 -3.88
N ALA A 150 1.51 7.34 -4.57
CA ALA A 150 0.94 6.47 -5.59
C ALA A 150 1.93 6.18 -6.72
N ALA A 151 2.67 7.20 -7.18
CA ALA A 151 3.70 7.04 -8.19
C ALA A 151 4.87 6.17 -7.70
N LEU A 152 5.28 6.32 -6.44
CA LEU A 152 6.33 5.49 -5.82
C LEU A 152 5.88 4.04 -5.69
N VAL A 153 4.66 3.79 -5.21
CA VAL A 153 4.10 2.44 -5.11
C VAL A 153 4.10 1.76 -6.47
N ARG A 154 3.60 2.43 -7.52
CA ARG A 154 3.62 1.87 -8.88
C ARG A 154 5.04 1.62 -9.39
N ARG A 155 5.97 2.53 -9.12
CA ARG A 155 7.38 2.38 -9.54
C ARG A 155 8.05 1.18 -8.87
N CYS A 156 7.86 1.04 -7.56
CA CYS A 156 8.51 0.01 -6.76
C CYS A 156 7.84 -1.37 -6.90
N TYR A 157 6.51 -1.41 -7.04
CA TYR A 157 5.71 -2.64 -6.94
C TYR A 157 4.87 -2.96 -8.19
N GLY A 158 4.83 -2.09 -9.19
CA GLY A 158 3.98 -2.30 -10.37
C GLY A 158 2.52 -2.49 -9.97
N GLU A 159 1.93 -3.62 -10.36
CA GLU A 159 0.59 -4.06 -9.92
C GLU A 159 0.66 -5.42 -9.20
N ASP A 160 1.85 -5.81 -8.75
CA ASP A 160 2.14 -7.18 -8.30
C ASP A 160 2.70 -7.21 -6.88
N ARG A 161 1.92 -7.80 -5.96
CA ARG A 161 2.33 -8.01 -4.57
C ARG A 161 3.52 -8.96 -4.44
N SER A 162 3.79 -9.83 -5.42
CA SER A 162 4.92 -10.78 -5.33
C SER A 162 6.28 -10.07 -5.16
N LEU A 163 6.38 -8.83 -5.65
CA LEU A 163 7.58 -7.99 -5.55
C LEU A 163 7.90 -7.55 -4.11
N VAL A 164 6.94 -7.67 -3.19
CA VAL A 164 7.15 -7.44 -1.75
C VAL A 164 8.19 -8.39 -1.16
N TYR A 165 8.33 -9.59 -1.73
CA TYR A 165 9.19 -10.67 -1.21
C TYR A 165 10.48 -10.85 -2.03
N ASP A 166 10.66 -10.09 -3.11
CA ASP A 166 11.82 -10.18 -4.00
C ASP A 166 12.68 -8.91 -3.91
N ALA A 167 13.48 -8.84 -2.85
CA ALA A 167 14.41 -7.73 -2.62
C ALA A 167 15.42 -7.53 -3.77
N ALA A 168 15.76 -8.60 -4.51
CA ALA A 168 16.67 -8.52 -5.65
C ALA A 168 15.99 -7.88 -6.87
N ALA A 169 14.72 -8.20 -7.13
CA ALA A 169 13.91 -7.53 -8.15
C ALA A 169 13.67 -6.05 -7.82
N ARG A 170 13.55 -5.70 -6.54
CA ARG A 170 13.40 -4.31 -6.08
C ARG A 170 14.65 -3.47 -6.35
N ALA A 171 15.82 -3.95 -5.95
CA ALA A 171 17.10 -3.24 -6.12
C ALA A 171 17.48 -3.01 -7.60
N ALA A 172 17.04 -3.88 -8.51
CA ALA A 172 17.33 -3.74 -9.94
C ALA A 172 16.55 -2.59 -10.63
N ARG A 173 15.46 -2.09 -10.03
CA ARG A 173 14.56 -1.08 -10.64
C ARG A 173 14.74 0.33 -10.09
N THR A 174 15.21 0.47 -8.86
CA THR A 174 15.57 1.79 -8.31
C THR A 174 16.85 2.37 -8.91
N ALA A 175 17.61 1.58 -9.68
CA ALA A 175 18.85 1.97 -10.35
C ALA A 175 18.68 2.46 -11.81
N SER A 176 17.45 2.52 -12.36
CA SER A 176 17.16 2.99 -13.73
C SER A 176 16.45 4.34 -13.73
#